data_AF-A0A1R2ARU4-F1
#
_entry.id   AF-A0A1R2ARU4-F1
#
_cell.length_a   1.000
_cell.length_b   1.000
_cell.length_c   1.000
_cell.angle_alpha   90.00
_cell.angle_beta   90.00
_cell.angle_gamma   90.00
#
_symmetry.space_group_name_H-M   'P 1'
#
loop_
_entity.id
_entity.type
_entity.pdbx_description
1 polymer ?
#
loop_
_entity_poly.entity_id
_entity_poly.type
_entity_poly.pdbx_seq_one_letter_code
_entity_poly.pdbx_strand_id
1 'polypeptide(L)'
;MVRITVDLLRRRSEHNEGELSTLEEISLHQFDIERIENLDKYCRHLKILYLQNNIIPRMENLNRLKSLEYLNLALNNISLIEGIDKCESLKKLDLTLNFIPLSNLESSCRHLSKVPTIEQLYLTGNPCTDWDMCRKVVISLIPQLKQLDSKDITHTERLEALQELPGLLEHLQVAIRENLYQKTTNYTKEARIQMAQENEKIQKEKEREAKESEDKQYGVKKTQPPPLYNDRGEIRQCNQGGYEYSFYEKHEKDKQFIILEIAVPRYLDTSQIDVDLNPTYVRVDIKGKFLQLTFPCEISVNESQAKRSQASGSLQLIMKKLNNSLVPYFFLKEELEEKNKKGGMKMEKKVEENEGCKKIEKANNKEKEMEKKKEMEEWEDDPDVPPLE
;
A
#
# COMPACT_ATOMS: atom_id res chain seq x y z
N MET A 1 -11.50 2.32 -0.50
CA MET A 1 -11.32 3.56 0.29
C MET A 1 -9.85 3.87 0.48
N VAL A 2 -9.39 5.03 0.00
CA VAL A 2 -7.99 5.46 0.07
C VAL A 2 -7.82 6.44 1.22
N ARG A 3 -6.81 6.21 2.05
CA ARG A 3 -6.41 7.09 3.15
C ARG A 3 -5.12 7.79 2.80
N ILE A 4 -4.90 8.98 3.37
CA ILE A 4 -3.63 9.69 3.24
C ILE A 4 -2.60 8.99 4.14
N THR A 5 -1.95 7.96 3.62
CA THR A 5 -0.88 7.23 4.32
C THR A 5 0.48 7.89 4.11
N VAL A 6 1.43 7.60 5.00
CA VAL A 6 2.83 8.09 4.84
C VAL A 6 3.43 7.58 3.54
N ASP A 7 3.14 6.34 3.15
CA ASP A 7 3.64 5.76 1.90
C ASP A 7 3.05 6.47 0.67
N LEU A 8 1.76 6.83 0.72
CA LEU A 8 1.14 7.62 -0.33
C LEU A 8 1.80 9.00 -0.44
N LEU A 9 2.04 9.67 0.70
CA LEU A 9 2.73 10.95 0.73
C LEU A 9 4.14 10.82 0.13
N ARG A 10 4.93 9.83 0.54
CA ARG A 10 6.30 9.61 0.03
C ARG A 10 6.33 9.36 -1.47
N ARG A 11 5.43 8.52 -2.00
CA ARG A 11 5.30 8.27 -3.46
C ARG A 11 4.93 9.53 -4.24
N ARG A 12 4.16 10.44 -3.63
CA ARG A 12 3.77 11.70 -4.27
C ARG A 12 4.79 12.82 -4.07
N SER A 13 5.78 12.59 -3.21
CA SER A 13 6.91 13.49 -2.94
C SER A 13 8.21 13.02 -3.59
N GLU A 14 8.16 12.20 -4.66
CA GLU A 14 9.35 11.73 -5.37
C GLU A 14 10.23 12.87 -5.90
N HIS A 15 9.63 13.99 -6.28
CA HIS A 15 10.35 15.21 -6.68
C HIS A 15 11.10 15.90 -5.53
N ASN A 16 10.85 15.51 -4.28
CA ASN A 16 11.53 15.99 -3.08
C ASN A 16 12.27 14.85 -2.36
N GLU A 17 12.80 13.88 -3.13
CA GLU A 17 13.55 12.72 -2.62
C GLU A 17 12.76 11.86 -1.61
N GLY A 18 11.42 11.99 -1.57
CA GLY A 18 10.57 11.34 -0.59
C GLY A 18 10.69 11.91 0.83
N GLU A 19 11.32 13.08 1.01
CA GLU A 19 11.36 13.79 2.28
C GLU A 19 10.07 14.61 2.48
N LEU A 20 9.37 14.35 3.58
CA LEU A 20 8.07 14.97 3.87
C LEU A 20 8.18 16.25 4.70
N SER A 21 9.26 16.37 5.49
CA SER A 21 9.49 17.49 6.40
C SER A 21 9.65 18.80 5.64
N THR A 22 10.43 18.79 4.55
CA THR A 22 10.76 19.94 3.70
C THR A 22 9.78 20.17 2.55
N LEU A 23 8.77 19.32 2.41
CA LEU A 23 7.86 19.34 1.28
C LEU A 23 7.02 20.63 1.25
N GLU A 24 7.14 21.39 0.16
CA GLU A 24 6.39 22.64 -0.03
C GLU A 24 5.11 22.45 -0.86
N GLU A 25 5.07 21.47 -1.75
CA GLU A 25 3.94 21.23 -2.64
C GLU A 25 3.59 19.75 -2.70
N ILE A 26 2.28 19.43 -2.64
CA ILE A 26 1.82 18.07 -2.86
C ILE A 26 0.51 18.03 -3.66
N SER A 27 0.44 17.07 -4.58
CA SER A 27 -0.72 16.86 -5.43
C SER A 27 -1.37 15.50 -5.18
N LEU A 28 -2.55 15.54 -4.57
CA LEU A 28 -3.37 14.40 -4.16
C LEU A 28 -4.75 14.44 -4.85
N HIS A 29 -4.77 14.64 -6.17
CA HIS A 29 -6.00 14.67 -6.95
C HIS A 29 -6.48 13.27 -7.34
N GLN A 30 -7.80 13.07 -7.42
CA GLN A 30 -8.43 11.85 -7.96
C GLN A 30 -8.07 10.54 -7.21
N PHE A 31 -7.98 10.61 -5.88
CA PHE A 31 -7.67 9.44 -5.04
C PHE A 31 -8.86 8.95 -4.23
N ASP A 32 -10.07 9.50 -4.42
CA ASP A 32 -11.23 9.19 -3.60
C ASP A 32 -10.94 9.32 -2.08
N ILE A 33 -10.18 10.34 -1.71
CA ILE A 33 -9.82 10.62 -0.32
C ILE A 33 -11.07 11.08 0.44
N GLU A 34 -11.37 10.43 1.56
CA GLU A 34 -12.49 10.80 2.44
C GLU A 34 -12.07 11.71 3.60
N ARG A 35 -10.78 11.74 3.94
CA ARG A 35 -10.30 12.41 5.15
C ARG A 35 -8.94 13.04 4.96
N ILE A 36 -8.82 14.29 5.40
CA ILE A 36 -7.54 14.97 5.50
C ILE A 36 -6.87 14.49 6.80
N GLU A 37 -5.82 13.68 6.68
CA GLU A 37 -5.07 13.16 7.81
C GLU A 37 -3.57 13.13 7.51
N ASN A 38 -2.75 13.05 8.56
CA ASN A 38 -1.29 12.90 8.52
C ASN A 38 -0.49 14.09 7.93
N LEU A 39 -1.09 14.99 7.16
CA LEU A 39 -0.44 16.20 6.65
C LEU A 39 0.09 17.09 7.78
N ASP A 40 -0.69 17.25 8.85
CA ASP A 40 -0.34 18.05 10.03
C ASP A 40 0.88 17.54 10.81
N LYS A 41 1.19 16.24 10.66
CA LYS A 41 2.30 15.57 11.35
C LYS A 41 3.58 15.61 10.53
N TYR A 42 3.49 15.29 9.24
CA TYR A 42 4.66 15.06 8.40
C TYR A 42 5.03 16.26 7.51
N CYS A 43 4.05 17.04 7.04
CA CYS A 43 4.25 18.08 6.02
C CYS A 43 4.06 19.49 6.59
N ARG A 44 4.87 19.88 7.59
CA ARG A 44 4.69 21.17 8.30
C ARG A 44 5.03 22.40 7.46
N HIS A 45 5.89 22.24 6.45
CA HIS A 45 6.35 23.32 5.57
C HIS A 45 5.56 23.41 4.25
N LEU A 46 4.44 22.70 4.17
CA LEU A 46 3.60 22.68 2.98
C LEU A 46 3.00 24.07 2.71
N LYS A 47 3.24 24.58 1.50
CA LYS A 47 2.72 25.85 0.97
C LYS A 47 1.54 25.62 0.02
N ILE A 48 1.57 24.56 -0.78
CA ILE A 48 0.56 24.30 -1.80
C ILE A 48 0.00 22.88 -1.64
N LEU A 49 -1.32 22.78 -1.49
CA LEU A 49 -2.03 21.51 -1.34
C LEU A 49 -3.14 21.37 -2.37
N TYR A 50 -3.01 20.40 -3.28
CA TYR A 50 -4.06 20.03 -4.21
C TYR A 50 -4.80 18.78 -3.74
N LEU A 51 -6.08 18.93 -3.43
CA LEU A 51 -7.00 17.86 -3.04
C LEU A 51 -8.24 17.83 -3.96
N GLN A 52 -8.09 18.32 -5.19
CA GLN A 52 -9.20 18.36 -6.15
C GLN A 52 -9.75 16.97 -6.52
N ASN A 53 -11.05 16.89 -6.78
CA ASN A 53 -11.75 15.68 -7.18
C ASN A 53 -11.53 14.50 -6.20
N ASN A 54 -11.88 14.73 -4.95
CA ASN A 54 -11.93 13.72 -3.90
C ASN A 54 -13.33 13.75 -3.24
N ILE A 55 -13.55 12.94 -2.21
CA ILE A 55 -14.85 12.80 -1.53
C ILE A 55 -14.79 13.33 -0.10
N ILE A 56 -13.96 14.35 0.14
CA ILE A 56 -13.73 14.91 1.48
C ILE A 56 -14.99 15.65 1.94
N PRO A 57 -15.64 15.24 3.06
CA PRO A 57 -16.88 15.85 3.53
C PRO A 57 -16.65 17.06 4.45
N ARG A 58 -15.47 17.15 5.08
CA ARG A 58 -15.15 18.18 6.08
C ARG A 58 -13.67 18.59 6.01
N MET A 59 -13.43 19.87 6.29
CA MET A 59 -12.10 20.43 6.44
C MET A 59 -11.61 20.19 7.86
N GLU A 60 -10.66 19.29 8.05
CA GLU A 60 -10.08 18.99 9.37
C GLU A 60 -8.57 18.77 9.27
N ASN A 61 -7.88 18.83 10.41
CA ASN A 61 -6.43 18.62 10.50
C ASN A 61 -5.56 19.60 9.69
N LEU A 62 -6.07 20.77 9.32
CA LEU A 62 -5.29 21.81 8.61
C LEU A 62 -4.64 22.82 9.56
N ASN A 63 -5.10 22.90 10.80
CA ASN A 63 -4.69 23.88 11.82
C ASN A 63 -3.18 23.96 12.14
N ARG A 64 -2.36 22.95 11.78
CA ARG A 64 -0.90 22.97 12.03
C ARG A 64 -0.10 23.41 10.81
N LEU A 65 -0.73 23.53 9.65
CA LEU A 65 -0.09 23.91 8.38
C LEU A 65 0.02 25.44 8.31
N LYS A 66 0.93 26.01 9.10
CA LYS A 66 1.10 27.46 9.21
C LYS A 66 1.64 28.11 7.93
N SER A 67 2.42 27.35 7.17
CA SER A 67 3.03 27.79 5.91
C SER A 67 2.11 27.62 4.69
N LEU A 68 0.91 27.08 4.85
CA LEU A 68 0.00 26.80 3.74
C LEU A 68 -0.48 28.12 3.13
N GLU A 69 -0.17 28.36 1.86
CA GLU A 69 -0.53 29.55 1.10
C GLU A 69 -1.70 29.31 0.15
N TYR A 70 -1.76 28.11 -0.45
CA TYR A 70 -2.80 27.74 -1.40
C TYR A 70 -3.39 26.37 -1.07
N LEU A 71 -4.71 26.34 -0.90
CA LEU A 71 -5.49 25.13 -0.71
C LEU A 71 -6.53 24.99 -1.81
N ASN A 72 -6.40 23.93 -2.60
CA ASN A 72 -7.38 23.57 -3.61
C ASN A 72 -8.20 22.36 -3.17
N LEU A 73 -9.48 22.59 -2.90
CA LEU A 73 -10.47 21.60 -2.51
C LEU A 73 -11.64 21.56 -3.52
N ALA A 74 -11.41 21.96 -4.77
CA ALA A 74 -12.42 21.89 -5.81
C ALA A 74 -12.96 20.46 -6.00
N LEU A 75 -14.24 20.33 -6.38
CA LEU A 75 -14.90 19.04 -6.61
C LEU A 75 -14.81 18.09 -5.41
N ASN A 76 -15.08 18.59 -4.20
CA ASN A 76 -15.19 17.80 -2.98
C ASN A 76 -16.62 17.87 -2.39
N ASN A 77 -16.82 17.25 -1.22
CA ASN A 77 -18.12 17.19 -0.57
C ASN A 77 -18.22 18.11 0.66
N ILE A 78 -17.48 19.22 0.66
CA ILE A 78 -17.40 20.12 1.82
C ILE A 78 -18.71 20.89 1.99
N SER A 79 -19.26 20.85 3.21
CA SER A 79 -20.47 21.58 3.57
C SER A 79 -20.24 22.76 4.52
N LEU A 80 -19.05 22.89 5.09
CA LEU A 80 -18.73 23.94 6.06
C LEU A 80 -17.23 24.26 5.95
N ILE A 81 -16.90 25.54 5.90
CA ILE A 81 -15.51 25.99 6.00
C ILE A 81 -15.16 26.09 7.48
N GLU A 82 -14.28 25.21 7.95
CA GLU A 82 -13.81 25.14 9.32
C GLU A 82 -12.36 24.64 9.36
N GLY A 83 -11.72 24.67 10.54
CA GLY A 83 -10.41 24.05 10.74
C GLY A 83 -9.22 24.75 10.06
N ILE A 84 -9.41 25.98 9.58
CA ILE A 84 -8.38 26.83 8.94
C ILE A 84 -7.99 28.06 9.78
N ASP A 85 -8.59 28.24 10.95
CA ASP A 85 -8.39 29.40 11.83
C ASP A 85 -6.91 29.65 12.20
N LYS A 86 -6.08 28.61 12.16
CA LYS A 86 -4.64 28.67 12.50
C LYS A 86 -3.71 28.64 11.28
N CYS A 87 -4.26 28.68 10.06
CA CYS A 87 -3.48 28.76 8.83
C CYS A 87 -3.05 30.21 8.57
N GLU A 88 -1.98 30.63 9.22
CA GLU A 88 -1.51 32.03 9.25
C GLU A 88 -1.10 32.58 7.87
N SER A 89 -0.72 31.71 6.92
CA SER A 89 -0.21 32.12 5.60
C SER A 89 -1.19 31.90 4.44
N LEU A 90 -2.43 31.46 4.70
CA LEU A 90 -3.36 31.04 3.65
C LEU A 90 -3.89 32.23 2.86
N LYS A 91 -3.49 32.33 1.59
CA LYS A 91 -3.85 33.41 0.67
C LYS A 91 -4.98 33.04 -0.29
N LYS A 92 -4.99 31.79 -0.75
CA LYS A 92 -5.93 31.31 -1.77
C LYS A 92 -6.63 30.04 -1.31
N LEU A 93 -7.97 30.07 -1.37
CA LEU A 93 -8.82 28.92 -1.08
C LEU A 93 -9.79 28.67 -2.23
N ASP A 94 -9.68 27.49 -2.84
CA ASP A 94 -10.59 27.04 -3.89
C ASP A 94 -11.56 25.98 -3.36
N LEU A 95 -12.85 26.32 -3.36
CA LEU A 95 -13.96 25.46 -2.95
C LEU A 95 -14.98 25.30 -4.08
N THR A 96 -14.55 25.47 -5.33
CA THR A 96 -15.40 25.30 -6.51
C THR A 96 -16.11 23.94 -6.52
N LEU A 97 -17.40 23.92 -6.84
CA LEU A 97 -18.23 22.71 -6.95
C LEU A 97 -18.26 21.82 -5.68
N ASN A 98 -18.32 22.46 -4.51
CA ASN A 98 -18.60 21.83 -3.22
C ASN A 98 -20.09 21.96 -2.83
N PHE A 99 -20.45 21.61 -1.59
CA PHE A 99 -21.83 21.59 -1.11
C PHE A 99 -22.06 22.50 0.09
N ILE A 100 -21.52 23.72 0.07
CA ILE A 100 -21.74 24.70 1.14
C ILE A 100 -23.19 25.23 1.05
N PRO A 101 -24.09 24.90 2.00
CA PRO A 101 -25.45 25.41 2.00
C PRO A 101 -25.50 26.85 2.50
N LEU A 102 -26.60 27.54 2.20
CA LEU A 102 -26.83 28.91 2.66
C LEU A 102 -26.81 29.02 4.19
N SER A 103 -27.29 27.99 4.91
CA SER A 103 -27.28 27.92 6.38
C SER A 103 -25.88 28.02 6.99
N ASN A 104 -24.87 27.54 6.27
CA ASN A 104 -23.49 27.48 6.76
C ASN A 104 -22.64 28.63 6.21
N LEU A 105 -23.18 29.48 5.35
CA LEU A 105 -22.46 30.59 4.72
C LEU A 105 -21.92 31.55 5.78
N GLU A 106 -22.78 32.01 6.69
CA GLU A 106 -22.40 32.95 7.75
C GLU A 106 -21.30 32.36 8.65
N SER A 107 -21.47 31.12 9.10
CA SER A 107 -20.46 30.44 9.93
C SER A 107 -19.15 30.25 9.17
N SER A 108 -19.20 29.88 7.89
CA SER A 108 -18.01 29.72 7.04
C SER A 108 -17.25 31.04 6.88
N CYS A 109 -17.96 32.13 6.63
CA CYS A 109 -17.37 33.47 6.54
C CYS A 109 -16.73 33.91 7.86
N ARG A 110 -17.34 33.60 9.00
CA ARG A 110 -16.76 33.90 10.33
C ARG A 110 -15.46 33.13 10.61
N HIS A 111 -15.30 31.91 10.11
CA HIS A 111 -14.01 31.19 10.20
C HIS A 111 -12.97 31.83 9.28
N LEU A 112 -13.34 32.15 8.04
CA LEU A 112 -12.46 32.84 7.10
C LEU A 112 -12.04 34.23 7.60
N SER A 113 -12.91 34.95 8.30
CA SER A 113 -12.59 36.27 8.84
C SER A 113 -11.47 36.22 9.88
N LYS A 114 -11.23 35.07 10.53
CA LYS A 114 -10.14 34.87 11.49
C LYS A 114 -8.78 34.68 10.81
N VAL A 115 -8.77 34.37 9.51
CA VAL A 115 -7.54 34.17 8.73
C VAL A 115 -7.14 35.51 8.11
N PRO A 116 -6.14 36.23 8.63
CA PRO A 116 -5.86 37.61 8.21
C PRO A 116 -5.25 37.72 6.80
N THR A 117 -4.67 36.63 6.30
CA THR A 117 -3.91 36.58 5.05
C THR A 117 -4.74 36.15 3.83
N ILE A 118 -6.02 35.80 4.02
CA ILE A 118 -6.86 35.33 2.91
C ILE A 118 -7.17 36.47 1.93
N GLU A 119 -6.84 36.24 0.66
CA GLU A 119 -6.99 37.24 -0.42
C GLU A 119 -7.94 36.77 -1.51
N GLN A 120 -7.94 35.47 -1.82
CA GLN A 120 -8.70 34.90 -2.93
C GLN A 120 -9.57 33.73 -2.46
N LEU A 121 -10.86 33.79 -2.79
CA LEU A 121 -11.84 32.76 -2.47
C LEU A 121 -12.65 32.39 -3.71
N TYR A 122 -12.85 31.08 -3.92
CA TYR A 122 -13.68 30.55 -4.99
C TYR A 122 -14.80 29.70 -4.39
N LEU A 123 -16.05 30.11 -4.60
CA LEU A 123 -17.26 29.45 -4.15
C LEU A 123 -18.15 29.03 -5.33
N THR A 124 -17.74 29.25 -6.58
CA THR A 124 -18.54 28.89 -7.76
C THR A 124 -19.09 27.45 -7.69
N GLY A 125 -20.38 27.29 -7.99
CA GLY A 125 -21.03 25.98 -8.01
C GLY A 125 -21.32 25.37 -6.63
N ASN A 126 -21.33 26.18 -5.57
CA ASN A 126 -21.86 25.78 -4.26
C ASN A 126 -23.34 26.18 -4.14
N PRO A 127 -24.18 25.44 -3.37
CA PRO A 127 -25.58 25.81 -3.15
C PRO A 127 -25.79 27.23 -2.58
N CYS A 128 -24.83 27.76 -1.82
CA CYS A 128 -24.88 29.14 -1.34
C CYS A 128 -24.82 30.19 -2.47
N THR A 129 -24.28 29.84 -3.63
CA THR A 129 -24.15 30.77 -4.78
C THR A 129 -25.44 30.89 -5.60
N ASP A 130 -26.42 30.01 -5.39
CA ASP A 130 -27.77 30.14 -5.99
C ASP A 130 -28.51 31.39 -5.49
N TRP A 131 -28.09 31.95 -4.35
CA TRP A 131 -28.70 33.15 -3.77
C TRP A 131 -27.99 34.42 -4.26
N ASP A 132 -28.72 35.31 -4.93
CA ASP A 132 -28.19 36.51 -5.59
C ASP A 132 -27.38 37.43 -4.66
N MET A 133 -27.75 37.49 -3.38
CA MET A 133 -27.11 38.37 -2.40
C MET A 133 -25.91 37.72 -1.68
N CYS A 134 -25.56 36.46 -2.03
CA CYS A 134 -24.45 35.72 -1.43
C CYS A 134 -23.14 36.50 -1.52
N ARG A 135 -22.83 37.06 -2.69
CA ARG A 135 -21.64 37.87 -2.92
C ARG A 135 -21.53 39.04 -1.93
N LYS A 136 -22.62 39.80 -1.74
CA LYS A 136 -22.65 40.94 -0.81
C LYS A 136 -22.40 40.49 0.63
N VAL A 137 -23.02 39.39 1.06
CA VAL A 137 -22.79 38.82 2.40
C VAL A 137 -21.32 38.42 2.59
N VAL A 138 -20.73 37.69 1.63
CA VAL A 138 -19.32 37.27 1.73
C VAL A 138 -18.38 38.48 1.81
N ILE A 139 -18.60 39.49 0.97
CA ILE A 139 -17.79 40.72 0.95
C ILE A 139 -17.90 41.49 2.27
N SER A 140 -19.11 41.55 2.85
CA SER A 140 -19.35 42.26 4.11
C SER A 140 -18.76 41.55 5.33
N LEU A 141 -18.76 40.20 5.35
CA LEU A 141 -18.27 39.40 6.48
C LEU A 141 -16.76 39.13 6.43
N ILE A 142 -16.13 39.22 5.26
CA ILE A 142 -14.69 38.96 5.06
C ILE A 142 -14.00 40.23 4.55
N PRO A 143 -13.66 41.17 5.44
CA PRO A 143 -13.11 42.48 5.06
C PRO A 143 -11.68 42.41 4.48
N GLN A 144 -10.95 41.32 4.64
CA GLN A 144 -9.59 41.16 4.08
C GLN A 144 -9.58 40.63 2.64
N LEU A 145 -10.70 40.10 2.14
CA LEU A 145 -10.76 39.44 0.83
C LEU A 145 -10.53 40.45 -0.30
N LYS A 146 -9.69 40.11 -1.29
CA LYS A 146 -9.40 40.96 -2.45
C LYS A 146 -10.15 40.51 -3.70
N GLN A 147 -10.35 39.20 -3.85
CA GLN A 147 -10.97 38.60 -5.02
C GLN A 147 -11.95 37.49 -4.60
N LEU A 148 -13.12 37.48 -5.22
CA LEU A 148 -14.15 36.45 -5.05
C LEU A 148 -14.60 35.95 -6.42
N ASP A 149 -14.50 34.65 -6.67
CA ASP A 149 -14.90 33.97 -7.92
C ASP A 149 -14.25 34.60 -9.16
N SER A 150 -12.94 34.81 -9.12
CA SER A 150 -12.16 35.50 -10.17
C SER A 150 -12.53 36.96 -10.44
N LYS A 151 -13.39 37.57 -9.61
CA LYS A 151 -13.74 38.99 -9.71
C LYS A 151 -13.16 39.77 -8.54
N ASP A 152 -12.44 40.84 -8.86
CA ASP A 152 -11.87 41.73 -7.85
C ASP A 152 -12.99 42.47 -7.10
N ILE A 153 -12.79 42.64 -5.80
CA ILE A 153 -13.71 43.35 -4.92
C ILE A 153 -13.30 44.82 -4.91
N THR A 154 -14.17 45.68 -5.41
CA THR A 154 -13.91 47.12 -5.41
C THR A 154 -14.22 47.74 -4.05
N HIS A 155 -13.58 48.87 -3.74
CA HIS A 155 -13.84 49.58 -2.49
C HIS A 155 -15.32 50.04 -2.38
N THR A 156 -15.93 50.45 -3.49
CA THR A 156 -17.33 50.86 -3.55
C THR A 156 -18.27 49.70 -3.24
N GLU A 157 -18.06 48.54 -3.87
CA GLU A 157 -18.85 47.32 -3.62
C GLU A 157 -18.80 46.93 -2.14
N ARG A 158 -17.63 47.06 -1.51
CA ARG A 158 -17.47 46.78 -0.10
C ARG A 158 -18.22 47.76 0.80
N LEU A 159 -18.18 49.06 0.51
CA LEU A 159 -18.89 50.07 1.30
C LEU A 159 -20.40 49.86 1.22
N GLU A 160 -20.93 49.59 0.02
CA GLU A 160 -22.35 49.28 -0.20
C GLU A 160 -22.76 48.02 0.59
N ALA A 161 -21.98 46.94 0.50
CA ALA A 161 -22.24 45.70 1.23
C ALA A 161 -22.21 45.89 2.76
N LEU A 162 -21.33 46.76 3.28
CA LEU A 162 -21.25 47.07 4.71
C LEU A 162 -22.42 47.93 5.19
N GLN A 163 -22.90 48.88 4.38
CA GLN A 163 -24.08 49.68 4.72
C GLN A 163 -25.36 48.83 4.75
N GLU A 164 -25.48 47.87 3.83
CA GLU A 164 -26.63 46.97 3.73
C GLU A 164 -26.56 45.78 4.71
N LEU A 165 -25.44 45.58 5.43
CA LEU A 165 -25.17 44.39 6.24
C LEU A 165 -26.33 43.96 7.17
N PRO A 166 -26.98 44.85 7.94
CA PRO A 166 -28.08 44.44 8.82
C PRO A 166 -29.24 43.81 8.03
N GLY A 167 -29.65 44.43 6.92
CA GLY A 167 -30.73 43.91 6.06
C GLY A 167 -30.32 42.65 5.30
N LEU A 168 -29.05 42.54 4.91
CA LEU A 168 -28.51 41.33 4.27
C LEU A 168 -28.61 40.11 5.19
N LEU A 169 -28.33 40.26 6.48
CA LEU A 169 -28.42 39.17 7.45
C LEU A 169 -29.87 38.74 7.70
N GLU A 170 -30.80 39.69 7.73
CA GLU A 170 -32.24 39.37 7.83
C GLU A 170 -32.71 38.62 6.58
N HIS A 171 -32.36 39.10 5.38
CA HIS A 171 -32.68 38.42 4.12
C HIS A 171 -32.04 37.03 4.04
N LEU A 172 -30.81 36.87 4.55
CA LEU A 172 -30.14 35.58 4.63
C LEU A 172 -30.94 34.60 5.50
N GLN A 173 -31.41 35.03 6.67
CA GLN A 173 -32.23 34.20 7.56
C GLN A 173 -33.56 33.78 6.93
N VAL A 174 -34.22 34.70 6.20
CA VAL A 174 -35.45 34.41 5.46
C VAL A 174 -35.16 33.40 4.34
N ALA A 175 -34.12 33.62 3.54
CA ALA A 175 -33.74 32.74 2.44
C ALA A 175 -33.31 31.34 2.93
N ILE A 176 -32.66 31.24 4.10
CA ILE A 176 -32.38 29.95 4.75
C ILE A 176 -33.68 29.24 5.09
N ARG A 177 -34.65 29.96 5.68
CA ARG A 177 -35.96 29.40 6.03
C ARG A 177 -36.70 28.90 4.80
N GLU A 178 -36.67 29.62 3.69
CA GLU A 178 -37.32 29.23 2.43
C GLU A 178 -36.61 28.06 1.73
N ASN A 179 -35.27 28.05 1.70
CA ASN A 179 -34.49 26.93 1.13
C ASN A 179 -34.68 25.62 1.89
N LEU A 180 -34.93 25.66 3.21
CA LEU A 180 -35.26 24.45 3.97
C LEU A 180 -36.53 23.74 3.46
N TYR A 181 -37.43 24.47 2.78
CA TYR A 181 -38.64 23.92 2.19
C TYR A 181 -38.51 23.62 0.68
N GLN A 182 -37.47 24.14 0.02
CA GLN A 182 -37.27 24.00 -1.43
C GLN A 182 -35.90 23.40 -1.76
N LYS A 183 -35.84 22.07 -1.94
CA LYS A 183 -35.14 21.34 -3.02
C LYS A 183 -34.64 19.97 -2.55
N THR A 184 -35.26 18.92 -3.11
CA THR A 184 -34.56 17.68 -3.46
C THR A 184 -33.89 17.90 -4.82
N THR A 185 -32.57 18.12 -4.86
CA THR A 185 -31.80 18.06 -6.11
C THR A 185 -31.25 16.65 -6.30
N ASN A 186 -31.02 16.23 -7.56
CA ASN A 186 -30.41 14.91 -7.86
C ASN A 186 -28.89 14.91 -7.62
N TYR A 187 -28.30 16.06 -7.29
CA TYR A 187 -26.87 16.28 -7.18
C TYR A 187 -26.54 16.64 -5.74
N THR A 188 -26.73 15.66 -4.85
CA THR A 188 -26.40 15.79 -3.43
C THR A 188 -25.06 15.12 -3.12
N LYS A 189 -24.52 15.40 -1.93
CA LYS A 189 -23.35 14.69 -1.40
C LYS A 189 -23.57 13.17 -1.40
N GLU A 190 -24.80 12.71 -1.10
CA GLU A 190 -25.15 11.30 -1.09
C GLU A 190 -25.07 10.69 -2.49
N ALA A 191 -25.55 11.39 -3.51
CA ALA A 191 -25.46 10.94 -4.90
C ALA A 191 -23.99 10.79 -5.35
N ARG A 192 -23.11 11.75 -4.99
CA ARG A 192 -21.67 11.63 -5.29
C ARG A 192 -21.01 10.46 -4.56
N ILE A 193 -21.37 10.23 -3.30
CA ILE A 193 -20.86 9.09 -2.52
C ILE A 193 -21.33 7.76 -3.15
N GLN A 194 -22.58 7.68 -3.59
CA GLN A 194 -23.12 6.50 -4.28
C GLN A 194 -22.37 6.22 -5.58
N MET A 195 -22.15 7.24 -6.41
CA MET A 195 -21.35 7.11 -7.63
C MET A 195 -19.92 6.64 -7.34
N ALA A 196 -19.27 7.18 -6.30
CA ALA A 196 -17.92 6.74 -5.90
C ALA A 196 -17.91 5.27 -5.42
N GLN A 197 -18.90 4.86 -4.63
CA GLN A 197 -19.06 3.47 -4.18
C GLN A 197 -19.32 2.51 -5.34
N GLU A 198 -20.12 2.93 -6.31
CA GLU A 198 -20.41 2.16 -7.52
C GLU A 198 -19.15 2.01 -8.38
N ASN A 199 -18.39 3.09 -8.58
CA ASN A 199 -17.10 3.04 -9.27
C ASN A 199 -16.10 2.11 -8.55
N GLU A 200 -16.04 2.14 -7.20
CA GLU A 200 -15.18 1.21 -6.44
C GLU A 200 -15.61 -0.26 -6.64
N LYS A 201 -16.92 -0.53 -6.73
CA LYS A 201 -17.44 -1.87 -7.04
C LYS A 201 -17.06 -2.30 -8.45
N ILE A 202 -17.30 -1.45 -9.45
CA ILE A 202 -16.95 -1.69 -10.85
C ILE A 202 -15.44 -1.96 -10.98
N GLN A 203 -14.60 -1.19 -10.27
CA GLN A 203 -13.16 -1.37 -10.30
C GLN A 203 -12.75 -2.72 -9.69
N LYS A 204 -13.32 -3.09 -8.54
CA LYS A 204 -13.07 -4.40 -7.93
C LYS A 204 -13.56 -5.55 -8.79
N GLU A 205 -14.66 -5.37 -9.50
CA GLU A 205 -15.20 -6.37 -10.43
C GLU A 205 -14.30 -6.50 -11.65
N LYS A 206 -13.87 -5.40 -12.27
CA LYS A 206 -12.84 -5.40 -13.34
C LYS A 206 -11.54 -6.04 -12.88
N GLU A 207 -11.09 -5.81 -11.65
CA GLU A 207 -9.89 -6.46 -11.10
C GLU A 207 -10.10 -7.97 -10.88
N ARG A 208 -11.29 -8.41 -10.48
CA ARG A 208 -11.63 -9.83 -10.38
C ARG A 208 -11.71 -10.47 -11.76
N GLU A 209 -12.35 -9.82 -12.71
CA GLU A 209 -12.41 -10.26 -14.11
C GLU A 209 -11.02 -10.28 -14.76
N ALA A 210 -10.16 -9.31 -14.46
CA ALA A 210 -8.76 -9.30 -14.89
C ALA A 210 -7.99 -10.50 -14.31
N LYS A 211 -8.15 -10.79 -13.01
CA LYS A 211 -7.54 -11.98 -12.39
C LYS A 211 -8.10 -13.29 -12.95
N GLU A 212 -9.41 -13.38 -13.15
CA GLU A 212 -10.05 -14.56 -13.73
C GLU A 212 -9.69 -14.76 -15.20
N SER A 213 -9.55 -13.67 -15.98
CA SER A 213 -9.10 -13.74 -17.37
C SER A 213 -7.61 -14.07 -17.46
N GLU A 214 -6.76 -13.56 -16.57
CA GLU A 214 -5.38 -14.02 -16.42
C GLU A 214 -5.33 -15.53 -16.08
N ASP A 215 -6.15 -16.00 -15.13
CA ASP A 215 -6.24 -17.41 -14.75
C ASP A 215 -6.78 -18.31 -15.88
N LYS A 216 -7.65 -17.78 -16.76
CA LYS A 216 -8.24 -18.52 -17.90
C LYS A 216 -7.36 -18.47 -19.15
N GLN A 217 -6.62 -17.39 -19.38
CA GLN A 217 -5.79 -17.19 -20.58
C GLN A 217 -4.40 -17.85 -20.46
N TYR A 218 -3.92 -18.06 -19.24
CA TYR A 218 -2.76 -18.91 -18.95
C TYR A 218 -3.13 -19.88 -17.83
N GLY A 219 -3.48 -21.13 -18.16
CA GLY A 219 -3.74 -22.22 -17.20
C GLY A 219 -2.54 -22.63 -16.32
N VAL A 220 -1.59 -21.72 -16.07
CA VAL A 220 -0.50 -21.86 -15.13
C VAL A 220 -0.90 -21.06 -13.90
N LYS A 221 -1.42 -21.75 -12.86
CA LYS A 221 -1.45 -21.18 -11.51
C LYS A 221 -0.06 -20.62 -11.21
N LYS A 222 0.11 -19.30 -11.12
CA LYS A 222 1.33 -18.73 -10.53
C LYS A 222 1.38 -19.27 -9.11
N THR A 223 2.27 -20.23 -8.86
CA THR A 223 2.54 -20.75 -7.52
C THR A 223 2.93 -19.56 -6.67
N GLN A 224 2.09 -19.20 -5.70
CA GLN A 224 2.42 -18.09 -4.82
C GLN A 224 3.79 -18.38 -4.18
N PRO A 225 4.69 -17.39 -4.14
CA PRO A 225 5.97 -17.54 -3.49
C PRO A 225 5.77 -18.07 -2.06
N PRO A 226 6.57 -19.04 -1.59
CA PRO A 226 6.46 -19.50 -0.21
C PRO A 226 6.66 -18.30 0.74
N PRO A 227 5.94 -18.26 1.87
CA PRO A 227 6.11 -17.21 2.87
C PRO A 227 7.55 -17.20 3.40
N LEU A 228 8.07 -15.99 3.62
CA LEU A 228 9.46 -15.75 4.03
C LEU A 228 9.75 -16.31 5.42
N TYR A 229 8.78 -16.22 6.33
CA TYR A 229 8.90 -16.65 7.72
C TYR A 229 8.08 -17.93 7.99
N ASN A 230 8.59 -18.75 8.90
CA ASN A 230 7.82 -19.83 9.52
C ASN A 230 6.86 -19.27 10.59
N ASP A 231 5.93 -20.09 11.08
CA ASP A 231 4.99 -19.72 12.15
C ASP A 231 5.68 -19.26 13.45
N ARG A 232 6.98 -19.54 13.60
CA ARG A 232 7.83 -19.13 14.72
C ARG A 232 8.55 -17.80 14.52
N GLY A 233 8.39 -17.14 13.37
CA GLY A 233 9.06 -15.88 13.04
C GLY A 233 10.50 -16.01 12.53
N GLU A 234 11.02 -17.23 12.38
CA GLU A 234 12.34 -17.50 11.80
C GLU A 234 12.26 -17.59 10.27
N ILE A 235 13.36 -17.29 9.56
CA ILE A 235 13.43 -17.43 8.10
C ILE A 235 13.21 -18.90 7.71
N ARG A 236 12.25 -19.12 6.82
CA ARG A 236 11.88 -20.45 6.34
C ARG A 236 12.99 -21.04 5.46
N GLN A 237 13.51 -22.21 5.80
CA GLN A 237 14.29 -23.00 4.84
C GLN A 237 13.34 -23.63 3.84
N CYS A 238 13.55 -23.43 2.54
CA CYS A 238 12.77 -24.14 1.52
C CYS A 238 13.62 -24.52 0.31
N ASN A 239 13.43 -25.72 -0.21
CA ASN A 239 13.98 -26.15 -1.50
C ASN A 239 12.87 -26.84 -2.30
N GLN A 240 11.99 -26.05 -2.91
CA GLN A 240 10.84 -26.58 -3.65
C GLN A 240 11.25 -27.34 -4.92
N GLY A 241 12.42 -27.02 -5.47
CA GLY A 241 12.94 -27.66 -6.67
C GLY A 241 13.80 -28.89 -6.43
N GLY A 242 14.15 -29.19 -5.18
CA GLY A 242 15.08 -30.27 -4.86
C GLY A 242 16.47 -30.04 -5.46
N TYR A 243 16.88 -28.77 -5.62
CA TYR A 243 18.18 -28.43 -6.19
C TYR A 243 19.30 -28.92 -5.27
N GLU A 244 20.31 -29.57 -5.85
CA GLU A 244 21.54 -29.85 -5.16
C GLU A 244 22.30 -28.54 -4.98
N TYR A 245 22.76 -28.29 -3.76
CA TYR A 245 23.57 -27.12 -3.45
C TYR A 245 24.71 -27.49 -2.51
N SER A 246 25.82 -26.78 -2.63
CA SER A 246 26.96 -26.90 -1.74
C SER A 246 27.34 -25.52 -1.19
N PHE A 247 27.70 -25.50 0.08
CA PHE A 247 28.25 -24.34 0.76
C PHE A 247 29.69 -24.64 1.14
N TYR A 248 30.61 -23.78 0.73
CA TYR A 248 32.01 -23.87 1.15
C TYR A 248 32.62 -22.48 1.35
N GLU A 249 33.63 -22.41 2.21
CA GLU A 249 34.34 -21.17 2.48
C GLU A 249 35.59 -21.09 1.61
N LYS A 250 35.87 -19.88 1.11
CA LYS A 250 37.10 -19.57 0.39
C LYS A 250 37.79 -18.41 1.07
N HIS A 251 39.06 -18.60 1.39
CA HIS A 251 39.92 -17.56 1.93
C HIS A 251 40.78 -16.97 0.82
N GLU A 252 40.68 -15.67 0.61
CA GLU A 252 41.58 -14.94 -0.28
C GLU A 252 42.19 -13.76 0.47
N LYS A 253 43.50 -13.82 0.71
CA LYS A 253 44.24 -12.85 1.53
C LYS A 253 43.60 -12.72 2.92
N ASP A 254 43.09 -11.53 3.27
CA ASP A 254 42.43 -11.21 4.55
C ASP A 254 40.89 -11.19 4.47
N LYS A 255 40.30 -11.61 3.34
CA LYS A 255 38.85 -11.66 3.16
C LYS A 255 38.35 -13.11 3.18
N GLN A 256 37.30 -13.35 3.95
CA GLN A 256 36.59 -14.63 3.95
C GLN A 256 35.34 -14.53 3.06
N PHE A 257 35.18 -15.49 2.16
CA PHE A 257 34.02 -15.60 1.28
C PHE A 257 33.27 -16.90 1.56
N ILE A 258 31.94 -16.82 1.57
CA ILE A 258 31.04 -17.96 1.49
C ILE A 258 30.65 -18.12 0.02
N ILE A 259 30.83 -19.33 -0.51
CA ILE A 259 30.42 -19.67 -1.86
C ILE A 259 29.25 -20.65 -1.76
N LEU A 260 28.13 -20.26 -2.38
CA LEU A 260 26.97 -21.12 -2.59
C LEU A 260 26.95 -21.54 -4.05
N GLU A 261 27.13 -22.83 -4.31
CA GLU A 261 27.00 -23.39 -5.65
C GLU A 261 25.71 -24.21 -5.75
N ILE A 262 24.85 -23.85 -6.69
CA ILE A 262 23.55 -24.48 -6.93
C ILE A 262 23.60 -25.15 -8.29
N ALA A 263 23.27 -26.44 -8.33
CA ALA A 263 23.14 -27.18 -9.58
C ALA A 263 21.84 -26.77 -10.29
N VAL A 264 21.99 -26.04 -11.39
CA VAL A 264 20.87 -25.57 -12.23
C VAL A 264 20.98 -26.23 -13.62
N PRO A 265 19.86 -26.55 -14.30
CA PRO A 265 19.92 -27.16 -15.63
C PRO A 265 20.72 -26.31 -16.63
N ARG A 266 21.56 -26.97 -17.44
CA ARG A 266 22.46 -26.31 -18.42
C ARG A 266 21.72 -25.41 -19.41
N TYR A 267 20.57 -25.88 -19.90
CA TYR A 267 19.77 -25.17 -20.90
C TYR A 267 18.77 -24.18 -20.30
N LEU A 268 18.80 -23.92 -18.99
CA LEU A 268 17.96 -22.89 -18.38
C LEU A 268 18.47 -21.50 -18.76
N ASP A 269 17.59 -20.62 -19.21
CA ASP A 269 17.94 -19.23 -19.49
C ASP A 269 18.16 -18.47 -18.17
N THR A 270 19.14 -17.57 -18.14
CA THR A 270 19.42 -16.68 -17.01
C THR A 270 18.22 -15.77 -16.71
N SER A 271 17.37 -15.47 -17.72
CA SER A 271 16.11 -14.73 -17.53
C SER A 271 15.10 -15.43 -16.60
N GLN A 272 15.23 -16.75 -16.42
CA GLN A 272 14.35 -17.57 -15.57
C GLN A 272 14.95 -17.84 -14.17
N ILE A 273 16.00 -17.10 -13.82
CA ILE A 273 16.68 -17.20 -12.53
C ILE A 273 16.70 -15.80 -11.92
N ASP A 274 16.05 -15.65 -10.75
CA ASP A 274 16.11 -14.42 -9.96
C ASP A 274 16.81 -14.70 -8.63
N VAL A 275 17.71 -13.81 -8.21
CA VAL A 275 18.55 -13.98 -7.02
C VAL A 275 18.37 -12.76 -6.12
N ASP A 276 17.69 -12.96 -4.99
CA ASP A 276 17.52 -11.96 -3.95
C ASP A 276 18.45 -12.29 -2.77
N LEU A 277 19.49 -11.47 -2.61
CA LEU A 277 20.53 -11.62 -1.58
C LEU A 277 20.29 -10.63 -0.43
N ASN A 278 20.14 -11.16 0.77
CA ASN A 278 20.04 -10.40 2.00
C ASN A 278 21.22 -10.73 2.94
N PRO A 279 21.52 -9.89 3.95
CA PRO A 279 22.65 -10.14 4.86
C PRO A 279 22.56 -11.47 5.63
N THR A 280 21.35 -11.96 5.91
CA THR A 280 21.11 -13.15 6.75
C THR A 280 20.51 -14.34 6.01
N TYR A 281 20.06 -14.16 4.76
CA TYR A 281 19.47 -15.22 3.95
C TYR A 281 19.58 -14.92 2.45
N VAL A 282 19.38 -15.95 1.63
CA VAL A 282 19.24 -15.85 0.19
C VAL A 282 17.96 -16.51 -0.27
N ARG A 283 17.34 -15.90 -1.27
CA ARG A 283 16.20 -16.45 -1.98
C ARG A 283 16.50 -16.48 -3.46
N VAL A 284 16.47 -17.68 -4.05
CA VAL A 284 16.67 -17.89 -5.47
C VAL A 284 15.37 -18.45 -6.06
N ASP A 285 14.80 -17.74 -7.04
CA ASP A 285 13.72 -18.25 -7.88
C ASP A 285 14.33 -18.90 -9.12
N ILE A 286 14.04 -20.18 -9.34
CA ILE A 286 14.47 -20.93 -10.52
C ILE A 286 13.21 -21.48 -11.17
N LYS A 287 12.77 -20.86 -12.28
CA LYS A 287 11.57 -21.29 -13.04
C LYS A 287 10.31 -21.42 -12.16
N GLY A 288 10.11 -20.48 -11.22
CA GLY A 288 8.96 -20.44 -10.30
C GLY A 288 9.08 -21.36 -9.09
N LYS A 289 10.21 -22.05 -8.91
CA LYS A 289 10.50 -22.87 -7.72
C LYS A 289 11.55 -22.17 -6.86
N PHE A 290 11.24 -22.00 -5.59
CA PHE A 290 12.09 -21.24 -4.69
C PHE A 290 13.08 -22.12 -3.90
N LEU A 291 14.33 -21.65 -3.86
CA LEU A 291 15.35 -22.07 -2.92
C LEU A 291 15.61 -20.93 -1.93
N GLN A 292 15.28 -21.12 -0.66
CA GLN A 292 15.48 -20.14 0.41
C GLN A 292 16.35 -20.75 1.49
N LEU A 293 17.51 -20.15 1.74
CA LEU A 293 18.53 -20.63 2.67
C LEU A 293 18.97 -19.48 3.57
N THR A 294 19.23 -19.78 4.84
CA THR A 294 19.81 -18.80 5.79
C THR A 294 21.30 -18.97 5.83
N PHE A 295 22.01 -17.86 6.04
CA PHE A 295 23.45 -17.89 6.21
C PHE A 295 23.84 -18.14 7.66
N PRO A 296 24.97 -18.84 7.90
CA PRO A 296 25.50 -19.04 9.25
C PRO A 296 26.13 -17.77 9.84
N CYS A 297 26.40 -16.75 9.01
CA CYS A 297 26.90 -15.45 9.43
C CYS A 297 26.40 -14.37 8.48
N GLU A 298 26.49 -13.11 8.90
CA GLU A 298 26.13 -11.98 8.06
C GLU A 298 27.10 -11.82 6.88
N ILE A 299 26.53 -11.52 5.71
CA ILE A 299 27.27 -11.27 4.48
C ILE A 299 27.13 -9.82 4.00
N SER A 300 28.16 -9.32 3.30
CA SER A 300 28.11 -8.03 2.60
C SER A 300 27.46 -8.22 1.23
N VAL A 301 26.21 -7.77 1.09
CA VAL A 301 25.45 -7.86 -0.18
C VAL A 301 26.16 -7.07 -1.30
N ASN A 302 26.71 -5.88 -1.00
CA ASN A 302 27.36 -5.02 -1.99
C ASN A 302 28.64 -5.61 -2.60
N GLU A 303 29.37 -6.44 -1.84
CA GLU A 303 30.59 -7.11 -2.32
C GLU A 303 30.29 -8.54 -2.84
N SER A 304 29.03 -8.94 -2.93
CA SER A 304 28.62 -10.27 -3.40
C SER A 304 28.46 -10.30 -4.92
N GLN A 305 28.78 -11.44 -5.53
CA GLN A 305 28.68 -11.65 -6.98
C GLN A 305 27.93 -12.96 -7.28
N ALA A 306 26.99 -12.91 -8.22
CA ALA A 306 26.38 -14.10 -8.80
C ALA A 306 27.00 -14.39 -10.18
N LYS A 307 27.41 -15.63 -10.42
CA LYS A 307 27.98 -16.09 -11.69
C LYS A 307 27.30 -17.37 -12.13
N ARG A 308 27.02 -17.51 -13.41
CA ARG A 308 26.48 -18.74 -13.99
C ARG A 308 27.49 -19.34 -14.96
N SER A 309 27.77 -20.63 -14.80
CA SER A 309 28.60 -21.38 -15.72
C SER A 309 27.75 -21.90 -16.88
N GLN A 310 28.07 -21.50 -18.10
CA GLN A 310 27.39 -22.02 -19.30
C GLN A 310 27.79 -23.47 -19.63
N ALA A 311 28.98 -23.91 -19.18
CA ALA A 311 29.48 -25.27 -19.44
C ALA A 311 28.88 -26.32 -18.49
N SER A 312 28.84 -26.02 -17.18
CA SER A 312 28.30 -26.94 -16.17
C SER A 312 26.82 -26.70 -15.88
N GLY A 313 26.31 -25.49 -16.13
CA GLY A 313 24.97 -25.06 -15.75
C GLY A 313 24.85 -24.52 -14.33
N SER A 314 25.90 -24.65 -13.50
CA SER A 314 25.86 -24.27 -12.08
C SER A 314 25.80 -22.75 -11.88
N LEU A 315 24.99 -22.34 -10.90
CA LEU A 315 24.91 -20.98 -10.40
C LEU A 315 25.78 -20.86 -9.15
N GLN A 316 26.73 -19.94 -9.16
CA GLN A 316 27.67 -19.69 -8.07
C GLN A 316 27.44 -18.30 -7.49
N LEU A 317 27.12 -18.21 -6.20
CA LEU A 317 27.06 -16.96 -5.45
C LEU A 317 28.31 -16.85 -4.58
N ILE A 318 29.11 -15.81 -4.81
CA ILE A 318 30.34 -15.52 -4.08
C ILE A 318 30.03 -14.36 -3.15
N MET A 319 29.97 -14.61 -1.84
CA MET A 319 29.49 -13.65 -0.86
C MET A 319 30.56 -13.38 0.19
N LYS A 320 30.90 -12.12 0.45
CA LYS A 320 31.92 -11.76 1.45
C LYS A 320 31.31 -11.79 2.85
N LYS A 321 31.97 -12.45 3.81
CA LYS A 321 31.56 -12.45 5.23
C LYS A 321 31.81 -11.06 5.85
N LEU A 322 30.90 -10.60 6.71
CA LEU A 322 31.14 -9.44 7.58
C LEU A 322 31.93 -9.89 8.82
N ASN A 323 33.04 -9.21 9.15
CA ASN A 323 33.94 -9.59 10.24
C ASN A 323 33.43 -9.27 11.66
N ASN A 324 32.13 -9.06 11.87
CA ASN A 324 31.56 -8.96 13.22
C ASN A 324 30.99 -10.33 13.62
N SER A 325 31.84 -11.13 14.26
CA SER A 325 31.46 -12.43 14.80
C SER A 325 30.60 -12.25 16.06
N LEU A 326 29.38 -12.77 16.04
CA LEU A 326 28.89 -13.54 17.18
C LEU A 326 28.33 -14.87 16.66
N VAL A 327 29.26 -15.82 16.64
CA VAL A 327 29.16 -17.27 16.91
C VAL A 327 29.61 -18.15 15.73
N PRO A 328 30.70 -18.94 15.88
CA PRO A 328 31.13 -19.93 14.90
C PRO A 328 30.28 -21.21 14.99
N TYR A 329 29.57 -21.57 13.92
CA TYR A 329 28.90 -22.89 13.81
C TYR A 329 29.85 -24.03 13.39
N PHE A 330 31.17 -23.81 13.38
CA PHE A 330 32.14 -24.85 13.04
C PHE A 330 32.56 -25.74 14.23
N PHE A 331 32.05 -25.48 15.43
CA PHE A 331 32.40 -26.25 16.65
C PHE A 331 31.49 -27.43 17.00
N LEU A 332 30.62 -27.88 16.08
CA LEU A 332 29.68 -28.99 16.38
C LEU A 332 29.86 -30.26 15.54
N LYS A 333 30.88 -30.34 14.66
CA LYS A 333 31.17 -31.60 13.94
C LYS A 333 32.32 -32.40 14.55
N GLU A 334 33.38 -31.75 15.03
CA GLU A 334 34.54 -32.46 15.58
C GLU A 334 34.29 -33.06 16.98
N GLU A 335 33.50 -32.40 17.84
CA GLU A 335 33.15 -32.97 19.16
C GLU A 335 32.17 -34.15 19.10
N LEU A 336 31.29 -34.21 18.09
CA LEU A 336 30.35 -35.33 17.91
C LEU A 336 31.08 -36.57 17.36
N GLU A 337 32.11 -36.38 16.55
CA GLU A 337 32.94 -37.48 16.04
C GLU A 337 33.93 -38.01 17.09
N GLU A 338 34.41 -37.18 18.02
CA GLU A 338 35.23 -37.63 19.15
C GLU A 338 34.43 -38.31 20.27
N LYS A 339 33.21 -37.83 20.57
CA LYS A 339 32.31 -38.47 21.56
C LYS A 339 31.78 -39.83 21.07
N ASN A 340 31.58 -40.00 19.75
CA ASN A 340 31.15 -41.27 19.16
C ASN A 340 32.25 -42.35 19.13
N LYS A 341 33.53 -42.00 19.34
CA LYS A 341 34.63 -42.98 19.44
C LYS A 341 34.88 -43.50 20.86
N LYS A 342 34.36 -42.86 21.91
CA LYS A 342 34.68 -43.20 23.32
C LYS A 342 33.53 -43.76 24.16
N GLY A 343 32.30 -43.82 23.64
CA GLY A 343 31.11 -44.06 24.46
C GLY A 343 30.37 -45.38 24.23
N GLY A 344 31.05 -46.47 23.87
CA GLY A 344 30.41 -47.79 23.84
C GLY A 344 30.24 -48.36 25.26
N MET A 345 29.15 -48.03 25.95
CA MET A 345 28.66 -48.85 27.07
C MET A 345 27.19 -49.20 26.86
N LYS A 346 26.95 -50.49 26.67
CA LYS A 346 25.64 -51.14 26.56
C LYS A 346 24.83 -50.94 27.84
N MET A 347 23.53 -50.63 27.72
CA MET A 347 22.44 -51.32 28.44
C MET A 347 21.05 -50.97 27.88
N GLU A 348 20.13 -51.91 28.07
CA GLU A 348 18.84 -52.12 27.39
C GLU A 348 17.61 -51.62 28.19
N LYS A 349 16.48 -51.41 27.46
CA LYS A 349 15.02 -51.59 27.78
C LYS A 349 14.38 -50.79 28.94
N LYS A 350 13.07 -50.46 29.00
CA LYS A 350 11.81 -50.61 28.21
C LYS A 350 10.81 -49.57 28.81
N VAL A 351 10.07 -48.79 28.01
CA VAL A 351 8.63 -48.91 27.61
C VAL A 351 7.58 -48.84 28.74
N GLU A 352 6.73 -47.81 28.70
CA GLU A 352 5.23 -47.83 28.61
C GLU A 352 4.74 -46.35 28.55
N GLU A 353 4.20 -45.86 27.42
CA GLU A 353 2.77 -45.72 27.04
C GLU A 353 2.01 -44.65 27.87
N ASN A 354 1.25 -43.69 27.34
CA ASN A 354 0.27 -43.77 26.26
C ASN A 354 -0.06 -42.39 25.62
N GLU A 355 -0.35 -42.46 24.30
CA GLU A 355 -1.39 -41.77 23.51
C GLU A 355 -1.67 -40.25 23.61
N GLY A 356 -1.38 -39.55 22.51
CA GLY A 356 -1.92 -38.23 22.19
C GLY A 356 -1.35 -37.63 20.90
N CYS A 357 -2.12 -37.68 19.80
CA CYS A 357 -1.94 -36.88 18.59
C CYS A 357 -0.67 -37.05 17.73
N LYS A 358 -0.49 -38.26 17.18
CA LYS A 358 -0.13 -38.46 15.77
C LYS A 358 -1.10 -39.46 15.13
N LYS A 359 -2.30 -38.99 14.82
CA LYS A 359 -3.24 -39.61 13.86
C LYS A 359 -3.64 -38.49 12.89
N ILE A 360 -3.88 -38.89 11.64
CA ILE A 360 -4.12 -38.08 10.42
C ILE A 360 -2.81 -37.84 9.63
N GLU A 361 -2.85 -38.21 8.34
CA GLU A 361 -1.85 -38.05 7.25
C GLU A 361 -0.90 -39.22 6.87
N LYS A 362 -0.88 -40.36 7.56
CA LYS A 362 -0.22 -41.58 7.03
C LYS A 362 -1.07 -42.86 7.00
N ALA A 363 -2.39 -42.72 7.09
CA ALA A 363 -3.35 -43.84 6.98
C ALA A 363 -4.12 -43.89 5.63
N ASN A 364 -4.23 -42.79 4.87
CA ASN A 364 -5.09 -42.78 3.67
C ASN A 364 -4.47 -43.32 2.36
N ASN A 365 -3.19 -43.71 2.36
CA ASN A 365 -2.49 -44.19 1.15
C ASN A 365 -2.09 -45.67 1.17
N LYS A 366 -2.45 -46.44 2.21
CA LYS A 366 -2.24 -47.90 2.21
C LYS A 366 -3.53 -48.73 2.24
N GLU A 367 -4.66 -48.14 2.62
CA GLU A 367 -5.97 -48.80 2.51
C GLU A 367 -6.58 -48.70 1.10
N LYS A 368 -6.21 -47.70 0.28
CA LYS A 368 -6.66 -47.59 -1.13
C LYS A 368 -5.89 -48.46 -2.14
N GLU A 369 -4.74 -49.04 -1.75
CA GLU A 369 -3.97 -49.96 -2.62
C GLU A 369 -4.26 -51.44 -2.37
N MET A 370 -4.89 -51.80 -1.24
CA MET A 370 -5.35 -53.18 -0.97
C MET A 370 -6.80 -53.43 -1.36
N GLU A 371 -7.66 -52.41 -1.45
CA GLU A 371 -9.03 -52.55 -2.00
C GLU A 371 -9.09 -52.50 -3.54
N LYS A 372 -8.07 -51.94 -4.23
CA LYS A 372 -7.97 -51.99 -5.70
C LYS A 372 -7.37 -53.28 -6.27
N LYS A 373 -6.89 -54.19 -5.41
CA LYS A 373 -6.33 -55.49 -5.81
C LYS A 373 -7.28 -56.67 -5.60
N LYS A 374 -8.56 -56.42 -5.29
CA LYS A 374 -9.59 -57.45 -5.10
C LYS A 374 -10.81 -57.36 -6.03
N GLU A 375 -10.81 -56.49 -7.04
CA GLU A 375 -11.87 -56.43 -8.07
C GLU A 375 -11.32 -56.32 -9.51
N MET A 376 -10.19 -56.98 -9.82
CA MET A 376 -9.71 -57.12 -11.20
C MET A 376 -9.15 -58.54 -11.48
N GLU A 377 -9.88 -59.56 -11.04
CA GLU A 377 -9.84 -60.90 -11.64
C GLU A 377 -11.26 -61.17 -12.18
N GLU A 378 -11.48 -60.91 -13.47
CA GLU A 378 -12.49 -61.53 -14.36
C GLU A 378 -12.64 -60.70 -15.65
N TRP A 379 -11.68 -60.78 -16.57
CA TRP A 379 -11.92 -60.48 -18.00
C TRP A 379 -11.04 -61.44 -18.81
N GLU A 380 -11.66 -62.49 -19.36
CA GLU A 380 -11.07 -63.36 -20.39
C GLU A 380 -10.99 -62.58 -21.71
N ASP A 381 -9.84 -62.65 -22.40
CA ASP A 381 -9.68 -62.10 -23.75
C ASP A 381 -10.44 -62.97 -24.76
N ASP A 382 -11.37 -62.35 -25.50
CA ASP A 382 -12.09 -62.94 -26.63
C ASP A 382 -11.13 -63.12 -27.83
N PRO A 383 -10.89 -64.34 -28.34
CA PRO A 383 -9.87 -64.61 -29.36
C PRO A 383 -10.14 -64.04 -30.77
N ASP A 384 -11.25 -63.32 -30.99
CA ASP A 384 -11.66 -62.83 -32.33
C ASP A 384 -11.36 -61.35 -32.63
N VAL A 385 -10.52 -60.66 -31.84
CA VAL A 385 -10.18 -59.24 -32.10
C VAL A 385 -8.76 -59.08 -32.65
N PRO A 386 -8.57 -58.70 -33.94
CA PRO A 386 -7.24 -58.47 -34.50
C PRO A 386 -6.62 -57.12 -34.04
N PRO A 387 -5.29 -57.03 -33.93
CA PRO A 387 -4.59 -55.82 -33.47
C PRO A 387 -4.68 -54.68 -34.49
N LEU A 388 -4.88 -53.45 -33.98
CA LEU A 388 -4.93 -52.22 -34.76
C LEU A 388 -3.53 -51.84 -35.28
N GLU A 389 -3.45 -51.54 -36.59
CA GLU A 389 -2.27 -51.00 -37.30
C GLU A 389 -1.87 -49.59 -36.85
#